data_AF-X0PT76-F1
#
_entry.id   AF-X0PT76-F1
#
_cell.length_a   1.000
_cell.length_b   1.000
_cell.length_c   1.000
_cell.angle_alpha   90.00
_cell.angle_beta   90.00
_cell.angle_gamma   90.00
#
_symmetry.space_group_name_H-M   'P 1'
#
loop_
_entity.id
_entity.type
_entity.pdbx_description
1 polymer ?
#
loop_
_entity_poly.entity_id
_entity_poly.type
_entity_poly.pdbx_seq_one_letter_code
_entity_poly.pdbx_strand_id
1 'polypeptide(L)'
;MDTKAKHLQNTPQNHKGLLRFLTLLLAIAFSGCLISYTLGATVLNETFTQNIVDQPENKTAIAQTIRSAITQTGVQNGVPNQVAEGLLDDETVNRVVDQTVINVYQGKADPIPTSLIQSTIKTKINSLLPTSLGISLDGVIDALNQNVKQYLDSNVQGQATQVSQQMAMLQKTAKLTTIITAIISILLAVIMLILSRARLFGLQYIGWGILWTGVLNLIAYGVIALNDQMSLVATYGRDLQEVAQNWVKAANHNLLLTSSAVALVGVILVVVFGILKRRDKV
;
A
#
# COMPACT_ATOMS: atom_id res chain seq x y z
N MET A 1 -47.77 -13.14 -59.63
CA MET A 1 -46.60 -12.28 -59.38
C MET A 1 -46.73 -11.72 -57.97
N ASP A 2 -46.76 -12.56 -56.95
CA ASP A 2 -45.66 -13.33 -56.35
C ASP A 2 -44.64 -12.47 -55.55
N THR A 3 -45.16 -11.85 -54.49
CA THR A 3 -44.73 -11.99 -53.08
C THR A 3 -43.28 -12.37 -52.75
N LYS A 4 -42.27 -11.77 -53.41
CA LYS A 4 -40.84 -11.95 -53.04
C LYS A 4 -40.16 -10.66 -52.54
N ALA A 5 -40.85 -9.84 -51.76
CA ALA A 5 -40.27 -8.61 -51.19
C ALA A 5 -40.46 -8.47 -49.68
N LYS A 6 -40.44 -9.57 -48.91
CA LYS A 6 -40.64 -9.52 -47.45
C LYS A 6 -39.71 -10.37 -46.58
N HIS A 7 -38.58 -10.86 -47.11
CA HIS A 7 -37.63 -11.67 -46.33
C HIS A 7 -36.28 -11.03 -46.03
N LEU A 8 -36.09 -9.74 -46.31
CA LEU A 8 -35.04 -8.96 -45.65
C LEU A 8 -35.62 -8.27 -44.40
N GLN A 9 -36.24 -9.07 -43.53
CA GLN A 9 -36.31 -8.68 -42.12
C GLN A 9 -34.85 -8.65 -41.65
N ASN A 10 -34.30 -7.45 -41.50
CA ASN A 10 -33.16 -7.20 -40.65
C ASN A 10 -33.50 -7.78 -39.27
N THR A 11 -33.17 -9.05 -39.04
CA THR A 11 -33.21 -9.65 -37.72
C THR A 11 -32.38 -8.71 -36.84
N PRO A 12 -32.94 -8.07 -35.81
CA PRO A 12 -32.14 -7.23 -34.94
C PRO A 12 -31.14 -8.17 -34.27
N GLN A 13 -29.89 -8.16 -34.75
CA GLN A 13 -28.79 -8.90 -34.11
C GLN A 13 -28.62 -8.29 -32.72
N ASN A 14 -29.28 -8.93 -31.77
CA ASN A 14 -29.29 -8.54 -30.39
C ASN A 14 -27.96 -9.04 -29.82
N HIS A 15 -26.92 -8.20 -29.79
CA HIS A 15 -25.57 -8.55 -29.33
C HIS A 15 -25.49 -8.80 -27.80
N LYS A 16 -26.51 -9.42 -27.21
CA LYS A 16 -26.63 -9.68 -25.76
C LYS A 16 -25.47 -10.53 -25.22
N GLY A 17 -25.01 -11.53 -25.98
CA GLY A 17 -23.86 -12.36 -25.60
C GLY A 17 -22.57 -11.55 -25.52
N LEU A 18 -22.31 -10.73 -26.55
CA LEU A 18 -21.15 -9.84 -26.59
C LEU A 18 -21.17 -8.81 -25.46
N LEU A 19 -22.33 -8.20 -25.17
CA LEU A 19 -22.46 -7.25 -24.05
C LEU A 19 -22.18 -7.91 -22.69
N ARG A 20 -22.63 -9.16 -22.47
CA ARG A 20 -22.32 -9.92 -21.24
C ARG A 20 -20.83 -10.20 -21.11
N PHE A 21 -20.18 -10.61 -22.20
CA PHE A 21 -18.74 -10.84 -22.21
C PHE A 21 -17.95 -9.55 -21.94
N LEU A 22 -18.31 -8.45 -22.60
CA LEU A 22 -17.72 -7.14 -22.34
C LEU A 22 -17.93 -6.71 -20.88
N THR A 23 -19.07 -7.06 -20.26
CA THR A 23 -19.37 -6.74 -18.86
C THR A 23 -18.39 -7.44 -17.92
N LEU A 24 -18.07 -8.70 -18.19
CA LEU A 24 -17.05 -9.43 -17.45
C LEU A 24 -15.66 -8.82 -17.65
N LEU A 25 -15.29 -8.47 -18.88
CA LEU A 25 -14.01 -7.81 -19.15
C LEU A 25 -13.91 -6.46 -18.45
N LEU A 26 -14.98 -5.66 -18.44
CA LEU A 26 -15.05 -4.41 -17.71
C LEU A 26 -14.89 -4.66 -16.22
N ALA A 27 -15.55 -5.68 -15.66
CA ALA A 27 -15.45 -6.01 -14.25
C ALA A 27 -14.01 -6.32 -13.84
N ILE A 28 -13.31 -7.14 -14.64
CA ILE A 28 -11.91 -7.51 -14.41
C ILE A 28 -10.97 -6.31 -14.58
N ALA A 29 -11.10 -5.57 -15.67
CA ALA A 29 -10.26 -4.39 -15.94
C ALA A 29 -10.42 -3.34 -14.84
N PHE A 30 -11.66 -3.03 -14.47
CA PHE A 30 -11.95 -2.04 -13.43
C PHE A 30 -11.59 -2.56 -12.03
N SER A 31 -11.57 -3.88 -11.81
CA SER A 31 -11.01 -4.48 -10.60
C SER A 31 -9.51 -4.25 -10.48
N GLY A 32 -8.75 -4.45 -11.55
CA GLY A 32 -7.33 -4.13 -11.58
C GLY A 32 -7.06 -2.65 -11.29
N CYS A 33 -7.91 -1.76 -11.82
CA CYS A 33 -7.87 -0.32 -11.53
C CYS A 33 -8.11 -0.04 -10.04
N LEU A 34 -9.16 -0.63 -9.46
CA LEU A 34 -9.54 -0.39 -8.06
C LEU A 34 -8.48 -0.89 -7.08
N ILE A 35 -7.91 -2.08 -7.32
CA ILE A 35 -6.83 -2.63 -6.50
C ILE A 35 -5.60 -1.74 -6.59
N SER A 36 -5.14 -1.41 -7.81
CA SER A 36 -3.95 -0.59 -8.00
C SER A 36 -4.09 0.80 -7.41
N TYR A 37 -5.28 1.41 -7.53
CA TYR A 37 -5.61 2.68 -6.91
C TYR A 37 -5.58 2.57 -5.38
N THR A 38 -6.22 1.55 -4.81
CA THR A 38 -6.27 1.34 -3.36
C THR A 38 -4.87 1.10 -2.80
N LEU A 39 -4.03 0.29 -3.46
CA LEU A 39 -2.62 0.12 -3.09
C LEU A 39 -1.87 1.45 -3.14
N GLY A 40 -2.08 2.24 -4.19
CA GLY A 40 -1.53 3.59 -4.35
C GLY A 40 -1.95 4.58 -3.25
N ALA A 41 -3.15 4.43 -2.71
CA ALA A 41 -3.68 5.25 -1.63
C ALA A 41 -3.34 4.74 -0.21
N THR A 42 -2.80 3.52 -0.09
CA THR A 42 -2.52 2.84 1.18
C THR A 42 -1.05 2.45 1.29
N VAL A 43 -0.72 1.18 1.07
CA VAL A 43 0.60 0.57 1.22
C VAL A 43 1.70 1.32 0.45
N LEU A 44 1.37 1.88 -0.71
CA LEU A 44 2.32 2.60 -1.57
C LEU A 44 2.32 4.12 -1.31
N ASN A 45 1.61 4.58 -0.28
CA ASN A 45 1.51 5.97 0.13
C ASN A 45 2.32 6.22 1.41
N GLU A 46 3.20 7.22 1.34
CA GLU A 46 4.06 7.63 2.46
C GLU A 46 3.23 8.09 3.67
N THR A 47 2.28 8.99 3.46
CA THR A 47 1.43 9.56 4.53
C THR A 47 0.58 8.49 5.21
N PHE A 48 0.05 7.52 4.45
CA PHE A 48 -0.66 6.39 5.03
C PHE A 48 0.24 5.60 5.99
N THR A 49 1.46 5.26 5.58
CA THR A 49 2.39 4.51 6.42
C THR A 49 2.88 5.33 7.62
N GLN A 50 3.18 6.61 7.44
CA GLN A 50 3.50 7.53 8.55
C GLN A 50 2.37 7.54 9.59
N ASN A 51 1.12 7.69 9.17
CA ASN A 51 -0.02 7.69 10.09
C ASN A 51 -0.16 6.39 10.89
N ILE A 52 0.23 5.24 10.33
CA ILE A 52 0.24 3.97 11.06
C ILE A 52 1.41 3.91 12.03
N VAL A 53 2.61 4.29 11.59
CA VAL A 53 3.81 4.32 12.42
C VAL A 53 3.67 5.28 13.60
N ASP A 54 2.98 6.41 13.41
CA ASP A 54 2.74 7.42 14.44
C ASP A 54 1.67 7.05 15.47
N GLN A 55 0.97 5.93 15.30
CA GLN A 55 0.05 5.43 16.33
C GLN A 55 0.83 5.14 17.62
N PRO A 56 0.35 5.57 18.81
CA PRO A 56 1.11 5.50 20.05
C PRO A 56 1.68 4.10 20.38
N GLU A 57 0.89 3.06 20.14
CA GLU A 57 1.28 1.65 20.32
C GLU A 57 2.38 1.22 19.34
N ASN A 58 2.23 1.54 18.05
CA ASN A 58 3.24 1.21 17.04
C ASN A 58 4.55 1.98 17.26
N LYS A 59 4.44 3.27 17.59
CA LYS A 59 5.58 4.15 17.88
C LYS A 59 6.39 3.64 19.06
N THR A 60 5.71 3.20 20.12
CA THR A 60 6.36 2.61 21.30
C THR A 60 7.08 1.30 20.94
N ALA A 61 6.41 0.40 20.20
CA ALA A 61 6.99 -0.89 19.80
C ALA A 61 8.23 -0.71 18.90
N ILE A 62 8.16 0.20 17.92
CA ILE A 62 9.30 0.54 17.05
C ILE A 62 10.44 1.13 17.88
N ALA A 63 10.14 2.08 18.78
CA ALA A 63 11.15 2.74 19.59
C ALA A 63 11.89 1.75 20.50
N GLN A 64 11.16 0.85 21.16
CA GLN A 64 11.73 -0.20 22.00
C GLN A 64 12.60 -1.17 21.20
N THR A 65 12.17 -1.56 20.00
CA THR A 65 12.93 -2.47 19.14
C THR A 65 14.24 -1.83 18.68
N ILE A 66 14.19 -0.57 18.19
CA ILE A 66 15.37 0.17 17.73
C ILE A 66 16.36 0.37 18.88
N ARG A 67 15.88 0.81 20.05
CA ARG A 67 16.74 0.97 21.23
C ARG A 67 17.39 -0.35 21.60
N SER A 68 16.62 -1.42 21.71
CA SER A 68 17.15 -2.74 22.09
C SER A 68 18.24 -3.19 21.12
N ALA A 69 18.04 -3.02 19.81
CA ALA A 69 19.05 -3.36 18.81
C ALA A 69 20.32 -2.50 18.96
N ILE A 70 20.18 -1.18 19.13
CA ILE A 70 21.33 -0.27 19.26
C ILE A 70 22.07 -0.49 20.58
N THR A 71 21.35 -0.69 21.69
CA THR A 71 21.93 -1.01 22.99
C THR A 71 22.67 -2.35 22.94
N GLN A 72 22.05 -3.40 22.38
CA GLN A 72 22.68 -4.71 22.24
C GLN A 72 23.94 -4.64 21.37
N THR A 73 23.88 -3.91 20.24
CA THR A 73 25.06 -3.66 19.41
C THR A 73 26.13 -2.89 20.16
N GLY A 74 25.77 -1.85 20.91
CA GLY A 74 26.71 -1.11 21.75
C GLY A 74 27.43 -2.04 22.74
N VAL A 75 26.68 -2.88 23.46
CA VAL A 75 27.22 -3.82 24.46
C VAL A 75 28.12 -4.88 23.82
N GLN A 76 27.69 -5.49 22.71
CA GLN A 76 28.50 -6.46 21.96
C GLN A 76 29.83 -5.86 21.47
N ASN A 77 29.87 -4.54 21.28
CA ASN A 77 31.05 -3.80 20.86
C ASN A 77 31.75 -3.07 22.04
N GLY A 78 31.50 -3.49 23.28
CA GLY A 78 32.26 -3.07 24.46
C GLY A 78 31.77 -1.79 25.16
N VAL A 79 30.61 -1.24 24.79
CA VAL A 79 30.01 -0.11 25.50
C VAL A 79 29.36 -0.59 26.80
N PRO A 80 29.64 0.06 27.96
CA PRO A 80 28.95 -0.24 29.21
C PRO A 80 27.43 -0.09 29.06
N ASN A 81 26.67 -1.01 29.66
CA ASN A 81 25.22 -1.07 29.51
C ASN A 81 24.52 0.25 29.86
N GLN A 82 24.99 0.93 30.92
CA GLN A 82 24.44 2.23 31.36
C GLN A 82 24.61 3.35 30.32
N VAL A 83 25.68 3.31 29.53
CA VAL A 83 25.92 4.27 28.45
C VAL A 83 25.11 3.88 27.22
N ALA A 84 25.05 2.57 26.92
CA ALA A 84 24.35 2.02 25.76
C ALA A 84 22.82 2.23 25.79
N GLU A 85 22.19 2.22 26.97
CA GLU A 85 20.76 2.53 27.15
C GLU A 85 20.44 4.03 26.93
N GLY A 86 21.40 4.92 27.18
CA GLY A 86 21.24 6.37 27.05
C GLY A 86 21.61 6.94 25.67
N LEU A 87 22.03 6.10 24.71
CA LEU A 87 22.53 6.55 23.40
C LEU A 87 21.44 7.14 22.50
N LEU A 88 20.18 6.72 22.66
CA LEU A 88 19.06 7.14 21.82
C LEU A 88 17.82 7.47 22.66
N ASP A 89 17.38 8.72 22.60
CA ASP A 89 16.10 9.16 23.16
C ASP A 89 14.93 8.94 22.17
N ASP A 90 13.70 9.02 22.67
CA ASP A 90 12.49 8.79 21.86
C ASP A 90 12.40 9.78 20.69
N GLU A 91 12.80 11.04 20.90
CA GLU A 91 12.76 12.07 19.87
C GLU A 91 13.65 11.69 18.68
N THR A 92 14.89 11.25 18.95
CA THR A 92 15.80 10.83 17.89
C THR A 92 15.28 9.59 17.17
N VAL A 93 14.80 8.59 17.92
CA VAL A 93 14.28 7.36 17.31
C VAL A 93 13.11 7.68 16.39
N ASN A 94 12.19 8.55 16.81
CA ASN A 94 11.08 8.99 15.97
C ASN A 94 11.56 9.68 14.70
N ARG A 95 12.51 10.62 14.80
CA ARG A 95 13.08 11.29 13.63
C ARG A 95 13.77 10.33 12.66
N VAL A 96 14.48 9.32 13.19
CA VAL A 96 15.12 8.27 12.37
C VAL A 96 14.05 7.47 11.63
N VAL A 97 12.99 7.07 12.33
CA VAL A 97 11.87 6.31 11.75
C VAL A 97 11.16 7.11 10.67
N ASP A 98 10.76 8.35 10.97
CA ASP A 98 10.06 9.24 10.03
C ASP A 98 10.88 9.45 8.76
N GLN A 99 12.16 9.78 8.93
CA GLN A 99 13.06 10.00 7.80
C GLN A 99 13.33 8.71 7.03
N THR A 100 13.36 7.55 7.70
CA THR A 100 13.48 6.24 7.03
C THR A 100 12.27 5.97 6.17
N VAL A 101 11.06 6.18 6.69
CA VAL A 101 9.82 6.06 5.91
C VAL A 101 9.88 6.97 4.68
N ILE A 102 10.17 8.27 4.87
CA ILE A 102 10.31 9.22 3.77
C ILE A 102 11.33 8.72 2.72
N ASN A 103 12.50 8.29 3.16
CA ASN A 103 13.56 7.88 2.25
C ASN A 103 13.23 6.58 1.48
N VAL A 104 12.52 5.64 2.11
CA VAL A 104 12.01 4.42 1.47
C VAL A 104 11.01 4.78 0.37
N TYR A 105 10.05 5.66 0.65
CA TYR A 105 9.06 6.09 -0.34
C TYR A 105 9.64 6.99 -1.44
N GLN A 106 10.79 7.63 -1.19
CA GLN A 106 11.56 8.36 -2.19
C GLN A 106 12.52 7.47 -3.00
N GLY A 107 12.62 6.17 -2.70
CA GLY A 107 13.49 5.24 -3.44
C GLY A 107 14.98 5.51 -3.23
N LYS A 108 15.40 6.08 -2.09
CA LYS A 108 16.82 6.35 -1.82
C LYS A 108 17.60 5.06 -1.64
N ALA A 109 18.87 5.08 -2.08
CA ALA A 109 19.81 3.97 -1.90
C ALA A 109 20.16 3.74 -0.42
N ASP A 110 20.14 4.82 0.38
CA ASP A 110 20.40 4.78 1.82
C ASP A 110 19.18 5.27 2.62
N PRO A 111 18.22 4.39 2.95
CA PRO A 111 16.99 4.83 3.57
C PRO A 111 17.13 5.22 5.03
N ILE A 112 17.97 4.51 5.80
CA ILE A 112 18.17 4.80 7.21
C ILE A 112 19.18 5.97 7.35
N PRO A 113 18.82 7.06 8.04
CA PRO A 113 19.70 8.22 8.21
C PRO A 113 20.79 7.95 9.26
N THR A 114 21.80 7.15 8.90
CA THR A 114 22.90 6.75 9.79
C THR A 114 23.64 7.95 10.40
N SER A 115 23.76 9.06 9.66
CA SER A 115 24.36 10.31 10.16
C SER A 115 23.59 10.95 11.31
N LEU A 116 22.25 10.80 11.37
CA LEU A 116 21.41 11.31 12.46
C LEU A 116 21.64 10.49 13.74
N ILE A 117 21.81 9.17 13.59
CA ILE A 117 22.13 8.26 14.70
C ILE A 117 23.52 8.60 15.25
N GLN A 118 24.51 8.74 14.37
CA GLN A 118 25.90 9.05 14.75
C GLN A 118 26.04 10.42 15.44
N SER A 119 25.33 11.45 14.95
CA SER A 119 25.36 12.78 15.56
C SER A 119 24.71 12.80 16.95
N THR A 120 23.66 12.00 17.15
CA THR A 120 23.00 11.87 18.45
C THR A 120 23.89 11.11 19.44
N ILE A 121 24.50 10.00 19.02
CA ILE A 121 25.47 9.25 19.83
C ILE A 121 26.61 10.16 20.28
N LYS A 122 27.19 10.95 19.36
CA LYS A 122 28.24 11.91 19.68
C LYS A 122 27.79 12.93 20.72
N THR A 123 26.59 13.51 20.54
CA THR A 123 26.02 14.49 21.47
C THR A 123 25.76 13.88 22.86
N LYS A 124 25.16 12.68 22.93
CA LYS A 124 24.85 12.01 24.20
C LYS A 124 26.10 11.60 24.95
N ILE A 125 27.10 11.05 24.28
CA ILE A 125 28.39 10.69 24.92
C ILE A 125 29.07 11.92 25.50
N ASN A 126 29.13 13.03 24.74
CA ASN A 126 29.68 14.29 25.24
C ASN A 126 28.90 14.85 26.44
N SER A 127 27.60 14.56 26.55
CA SER A 127 26.78 14.99 27.69
C SER A 127 26.85 14.05 28.91
N LEU A 128 27.11 12.75 28.69
CA LEU A 128 27.08 11.72 29.73
C LEU A 128 28.46 11.43 30.34
N LEU A 129 29.55 11.68 29.60
CA LEU A 129 30.92 11.50 30.09
C LEU A 129 31.58 12.88 30.22
N PRO A 130 31.72 13.43 31.45
CA PRO A 130 32.38 14.70 31.64
C PRO A 130 33.84 14.62 31.21
N THR A 131 34.33 15.67 30.57
CA THR A 131 35.74 15.91 30.17
C THR A 131 36.74 15.81 31.32
N SER A 132 36.27 15.68 32.57
CA SER A 132 37.06 15.54 33.80
C SER A 132 37.83 14.22 33.91
N LEU A 133 37.62 13.24 33.02
CA LEU A 133 38.33 11.97 33.04
C LEU A 133 39.69 11.99 32.32
N GLY A 134 40.04 13.07 31.60
CA GLY A 134 41.34 13.20 30.92
C GLY A 134 41.57 12.22 29.76
N ILE A 135 40.54 11.46 29.37
CA ILE A 135 40.54 10.54 28.24
C ILE A 135 40.04 11.30 27.01
N SER A 136 40.74 11.16 25.87
CA SER A 136 40.24 11.62 24.58
C SER A 136 38.96 10.87 24.22
N LEU A 137 37.81 11.54 24.39
CA LEU A 137 36.48 11.00 24.07
C LEU A 137 36.29 10.83 22.56
N ASP A 138 37.03 11.57 21.73
CA ASP A 138 36.91 11.50 20.27
C ASP A 138 37.21 10.11 19.74
N GLY A 139 38.25 9.43 20.24
CA GLY A 139 38.59 8.06 19.80
C GLY A 139 37.53 7.02 20.18
N VAL A 140 36.86 7.19 21.32
CA VAL A 140 35.77 6.31 21.77
C VAL A 140 34.50 6.56 20.96
N ILE A 141 34.19 7.83 20.70
CA ILE A 141 33.05 8.25 19.88
C ILE A 141 33.21 7.75 18.44
N ASP A 142 34.40 7.89 17.86
CA ASP A 142 34.70 7.45 16.50
C ASP A 142 34.62 5.92 16.38
N ALA A 143 35.21 5.18 17.32
CA ALA A 143 35.12 3.72 17.35
C ALA A 143 33.66 3.25 17.50
N LEU A 144 32.87 3.88 18.37
CA LEU A 144 31.46 3.55 18.53
C LEU A 144 30.64 3.87 17.28
N ASN A 145 30.82 5.06 16.71
CA ASN A 145 30.12 5.46 15.48
C ASN A 145 30.46 4.54 14.30
N GLN A 146 31.70 4.07 14.23
CA GLN A 146 32.13 3.10 13.22
C GLN A 146 31.48 1.74 13.45
N ASN A 147 31.44 1.24 14.68
CA ASN A 147 30.79 -0.03 15.02
C ASN A 147 29.28 -0.01 14.75
N VAL A 148 28.60 1.07 15.16
CA VAL A 148 27.16 1.26 14.88
C VAL A 148 26.91 1.36 13.38
N LYS A 149 27.75 2.10 12.64
CA LYS A 149 27.63 2.18 11.18
C LYS A 149 27.81 0.81 10.53
N GLN A 150 28.86 0.07 10.90
CA GLN A 150 29.15 -1.24 10.34
C GLN A 150 28.01 -2.22 10.63
N TYR A 151 27.43 -2.17 11.83
CA TYR A 151 26.26 -2.97 12.17
C TYR A 151 25.06 -2.61 11.30
N LEU A 152 24.72 -1.31 11.19
CA LEU A 152 23.59 -0.84 10.39
C LEU A 152 23.76 -1.22 8.92
N ASP A 153 24.95 -0.95 8.34
CA ASP A 153 25.29 -1.30 6.97
C ASP A 153 25.14 -2.82 6.71
N SER A 154 25.62 -3.64 7.64
CA SER A 154 25.71 -5.10 7.45
C SER A 154 24.39 -5.82 7.73
N ASN A 155 23.55 -5.31 8.62
CA ASN A 155 22.37 -6.04 9.11
C ASN A 155 21.04 -5.43 8.67
N VAL A 156 20.98 -4.12 8.43
CA VAL A 156 19.69 -3.41 8.27
C VAL A 156 19.61 -2.63 6.96
N GLN A 157 20.69 -1.92 6.60
CA GLN A 157 20.71 -1.01 5.46
C GLN A 157 20.43 -1.75 4.15
N GLY A 158 21.08 -2.89 3.91
CA GLY A 158 20.85 -3.67 2.68
C GLY A 158 19.40 -4.10 2.50
N GLN A 159 18.72 -4.50 3.58
CA GLN A 159 17.29 -4.85 3.54
C GLN A 159 16.43 -3.61 3.30
N ALA A 160 16.74 -2.50 3.98
CA ALA A 160 16.04 -1.23 3.79
C ALA A 160 16.17 -0.72 2.34
N THR A 161 17.36 -0.82 1.74
CA THR A 161 17.61 -0.46 0.33
C THR A 161 16.78 -1.32 -0.62
N GLN A 162 16.69 -2.64 -0.38
CA GLN A 162 15.84 -3.53 -1.19
C GLN A 162 14.36 -3.12 -1.10
N VAL A 163 13.86 -2.85 0.12
CA VAL A 163 12.49 -2.38 0.33
C VAL A 163 12.26 -1.04 -0.36
N SER A 164 13.19 -0.10 -0.26
CA SER A 164 13.15 1.22 -0.94
C SER A 164 13.06 1.09 -2.46
N GLN A 165 13.90 0.24 -3.06
CA GLN A 165 13.88 0.00 -4.51
C GLN A 165 12.60 -0.70 -4.97
N GLN A 166 12.15 -1.71 -4.22
CA GLN A 166 10.89 -2.39 -4.50
C GLN A 166 9.70 -1.44 -4.35
N MET A 167 9.69 -0.57 -3.34
CA MET A 167 8.65 0.43 -3.13
C MET A 167 8.56 1.39 -4.31
N ALA A 168 9.69 1.93 -4.78
CA ALA A 168 9.73 2.80 -5.96
C ALA A 168 9.22 2.09 -7.24
N MET A 169 9.61 0.81 -7.42
CA MET A 169 9.13 0.00 -8.54
C MET A 169 7.61 -0.27 -8.45
N LEU A 170 7.12 -0.61 -7.26
CA LEU A 170 5.70 -0.89 -7.01
C LEU A 170 4.86 0.37 -7.17
N GLN A 171 5.30 1.53 -6.69
CA GLN A 171 4.62 2.81 -6.90
C GLN A 171 4.50 3.15 -8.40
N LYS A 172 5.59 3.03 -9.15
CA LYS A 172 5.59 3.26 -10.60
C LYS A 172 4.66 2.28 -11.32
N THR A 173 4.74 1.00 -10.97
CA THR A 173 3.93 -0.06 -11.57
C THR A 173 2.45 0.13 -11.25
N ALA A 174 2.09 0.40 -9.99
CA ALA A 174 0.71 0.63 -9.57
C ALA A 174 0.12 1.85 -10.29
N LYS A 175 0.86 2.96 -10.41
CA LYS A 175 0.40 4.15 -11.14
C LYS A 175 0.15 3.83 -12.62
N LEU A 176 1.07 3.15 -13.28
CA LEU A 176 0.94 2.77 -14.69
C LEU A 176 -0.22 1.78 -14.89
N THR A 177 -0.34 0.76 -14.04
CA THR A 177 -1.45 -0.20 -14.07
C THR A 177 -2.78 0.50 -13.87
N THR A 178 -2.89 1.44 -12.92
CA THR A 178 -4.10 2.24 -12.70
C THR A 178 -4.49 3.01 -13.96
N ILE A 179 -3.54 3.70 -14.61
CA ILE A 179 -3.82 4.46 -15.84
C ILE A 179 -4.28 3.54 -16.99
N ILE A 180 -3.55 2.45 -17.25
CA ILE A 180 -3.86 1.52 -18.35
C ILE A 180 -5.23 0.87 -18.14
N THR A 181 -5.48 0.35 -16.95
CA THR A 181 -6.75 -0.32 -16.63
C THR A 181 -7.92 0.66 -16.61
N ALA A 182 -7.72 1.91 -16.20
CA ALA A 182 -8.72 2.97 -16.31
C ALA A 182 -9.07 3.26 -17.78
N ILE A 183 -8.07 3.43 -18.66
CA ILE A 183 -8.28 3.67 -20.09
C ILE A 183 -9.06 2.49 -20.72
N ILE A 184 -8.63 1.26 -20.46
CA ILE A 184 -9.32 0.06 -20.97
C ILE A 184 -10.77 0.02 -20.47
N SER A 185 -11.01 0.32 -19.19
CA SER A 185 -12.36 0.34 -18.61
C SER A 185 -13.25 1.39 -19.28
N ILE A 186 -12.71 2.59 -19.55
CA ILE A 186 -13.43 3.66 -20.26
C ILE A 186 -13.74 3.22 -21.70
N LEU A 187 -12.77 2.65 -22.42
CA LEU A 187 -12.98 2.17 -23.79
C LEU A 187 -14.06 1.06 -23.84
N LEU A 188 -14.03 0.12 -22.91
CA LEU A 188 -15.04 -0.93 -22.80
C LEU A 188 -16.44 -0.33 -22.53
N ALA A 189 -16.54 0.64 -21.62
CA ALA A 189 -17.79 1.33 -21.34
C ALA A 189 -18.33 2.07 -22.58
N VAL A 190 -17.47 2.78 -23.32
CA VAL A 190 -17.85 3.46 -24.57
C VAL A 190 -18.32 2.47 -25.64
N ILE A 191 -17.59 1.37 -25.84
CA ILE A 191 -17.97 0.30 -26.79
C ILE A 191 -19.33 -0.29 -26.42
N MET A 192 -19.60 -0.53 -25.14
CA MET A 192 -20.91 -1.01 -24.69
C MET A 192 -22.04 -0.03 -25.02
N LEU A 193 -21.82 1.28 -24.84
CA LEU A 193 -22.82 2.30 -25.16
C LEU A 193 -23.11 2.34 -26.66
N ILE A 194 -22.08 2.21 -27.51
CA ILE A 194 -22.23 2.19 -28.98
C ILE A 194 -22.97 0.93 -29.44
N LEU A 195 -22.62 -0.24 -28.90
CA LEU A 195 -23.26 -1.51 -29.26
C LEU A 195 -24.72 -1.59 -28.78
N SER A 196 -25.05 -0.88 -27.70
CA SER A 196 -26.43 -0.76 -27.25
C SER A 196 -27.16 0.30 -28.06
N ARG A 197 -27.92 -0.10 -29.08
CA ARG A 197 -28.79 0.81 -29.84
C ARG A 197 -29.75 1.64 -28.96
N ALA A 198 -30.12 1.12 -27.78
CA ALA A 198 -30.83 1.87 -26.75
C ALA A 198 -29.87 2.22 -25.60
N ARG A 199 -29.60 3.51 -25.40
CA ARG A 199 -28.62 4.03 -24.40
C ARG A 199 -28.86 3.49 -22.99
N LEU A 200 -30.13 3.30 -22.60
CA LEU A 200 -30.49 2.74 -21.29
C LEU A 200 -30.11 1.26 -21.12
N PHE A 201 -29.98 0.51 -22.22
CA PHE A 201 -29.60 -0.91 -22.19
C PHE A 201 -28.09 -1.05 -21.92
N GLY A 202 -27.24 -0.21 -22.53
CA GLY A 202 -25.78 -0.20 -22.30
C GLY A 202 -25.39 0.26 -20.90
N LEU A 203 -26.06 1.30 -20.38
CA LEU A 203 -25.82 1.79 -19.01
C LEU A 203 -26.12 0.73 -17.94
N GLN A 204 -27.13 -0.12 -18.17
CA GLN A 204 -27.42 -1.23 -17.28
C GLN A 204 -26.28 -2.28 -17.24
N TYR A 205 -25.63 -2.57 -18.39
CA TYR A 205 -24.48 -3.48 -18.43
C TYR A 205 -23.22 -2.88 -17.79
N ILE A 206 -23.00 -1.58 -17.97
CA ILE A 206 -21.93 -0.87 -17.24
C ILE A 206 -22.17 -0.98 -15.73
N GLY A 207 -23.41 -0.78 -15.28
CA GLY A 207 -23.80 -0.98 -13.88
C GLY A 207 -23.49 -2.39 -13.37
N TRP A 208 -23.81 -3.43 -14.16
CA TRP A 208 -23.43 -4.81 -13.83
C TRP A 208 -21.93 -5.02 -13.77
N GLY A 209 -21.15 -4.40 -14.66
CA GLY A 209 -19.69 -4.47 -14.65
C GLY A 209 -19.11 -3.87 -13.38
N ILE A 210 -19.54 -2.67 -13.02
CA ILE A 210 -19.14 -1.96 -11.79
C ILE A 210 -19.55 -2.76 -10.55
N LEU A 211 -20.75 -3.34 -10.53
CA LEU A 211 -21.19 -4.20 -9.43
C LEU A 211 -20.26 -5.41 -9.27
N TRP A 212 -19.98 -6.13 -10.36
CA TRP A 212 -19.08 -7.28 -10.34
C TRP A 212 -17.66 -6.89 -9.97
N THR A 213 -17.17 -5.70 -10.34
CA THR A 213 -15.91 -5.18 -9.82
C THR A 213 -15.91 -5.10 -8.30
N GLY A 214 -16.93 -4.47 -7.71
CA GLY A 214 -17.03 -4.37 -6.25
C GLY A 214 -17.07 -5.75 -5.59
N VAL A 215 -17.89 -6.67 -6.12
CA VAL A 215 -18.02 -8.05 -5.61
C VAL A 215 -16.71 -8.83 -5.71
N LEU A 216 -16.01 -8.79 -6.84
CA LEU A 216 -14.73 -9.49 -7.01
C LEU A 216 -13.67 -9.01 -6.02
N ASN A 217 -13.62 -7.69 -5.75
CA ASN A 217 -12.67 -7.14 -4.78
C ASN A 217 -13.07 -7.43 -3.33
N LEU A 218 -14.36 -7.53 -3.02
CA LEU A 218 -14.83 -8.01 -1.72
C LEU A 218 -14.45 -9.49 -1.49
N ILE A 219 -14.50 -10.31 -2.55
CA ILE A 219 -13.99 -11.69 -2.48
C ILE A 219 -12.48 -11.69 -2.23
N ALA A 220 -11.72 -10.83 -2.94
CA ALA A 220 -10.28 -10.70 -2.70
C ALA A 220 -9.96 -10.26 -1.26
N TYR A 221 -10.70 -9.29 -0.72
CA TYR A 221 -10.64 -8.92 0.70
C TYR A 221 -10.90 -10.12 1.62
N GLY A 222 -11.95 -10.91 1.34
CA GLY A 222 -12.28 -12.10 2.13
C GLY A 222 -11.16 -13.14 2.12
N VAL A 223 -10.53 -13.38 0.97
CA VAL A 223 -9.38 -14.29 0.84
C VAL A 223 -8.18 -13.79 1.67
N ILE A 224 -7.92 -12.48 1.68
CA ILE A 224 -6.84 -11.88 2.49
C ILE A 224 -7.17 -11.95 3.99
N ALA A 225 -8.43 -11.77 4.36
CA ALA A 225 -8.87 -11.83 5.75
C ALA A 225 -8.86 -13.26 6.32
N LEU A 226 -9.14 -14.27 5.49
CA LEU A 226 -9.19 -15.68 5.89
C LEU A 226 -7.81 -16.36 5.93
N ASN A 227 -6.87 -15.92 5.10
CA ASN A 227 -5.49 -16.34 5.22
C ASN A 227 -4.84 -15.53 6.34
N ASP A 228 -4.89 -16.05 7.56
CA ASP A 228 -4.39 -15.43 8.79
C ASP A 228 -3.27 -14.44 8.51
N GLN A 229 -3.56 -13.15 8.70
CA GLN A 229 -2.63 -12.03 8.51
C GLN A 229 -1.33 -12.21 9.32
N MET A 230 -1.33 -13.13 10.31
CA MET A 230 -0.16 -13.58 11.05
C MET A 230 0.89 -14.29 10.18
N SER A 231 0.51 -15.05 9.15
CA SER A 231 1.46 -15.81 8.31
C SER A 231 2.33 -14.91 7.44
N LEU A 232 1.78 -13.78 6.97
CA LEU A 232 2.49 -12.79 6.15
C LEU A 232 3.50 -11.97 6.96
N VAL A 233 3.32 -11.90 8.28
CA VAL A 233 4.11 -11.07 9.20
C VAL A 233 4.97 -11.91 10.15
N ALA A 234 4.88 -13.26 10.08
CA ALA A 234 5.57 -14.19 10.97
C ALA A 234 7.11 -14.09 10.94
N THR A 235 7.66 -13.37 9.97
CA THR A 235 9.10 -13.15 9.81
C THR A 235 9.64 -12.01 10.68
N TYR A 236 8.78 -11.17 11.25
CA TYR A 236 9.21 -10.03 12.08
C TYR A 236 9.23 -10.42 13.56
N GLY A 237 10.15 -9.83 14.32
CA GLY A 237 10.18 -9.98 15.78
C GLY A 237 8.82 -9.66 16.40
N ARG A 238 8.48 -10.32 17.52
CA ARG A 238 7.16 -10.29 18.17
C ARG A 238 6.56 -8.88 18.28
N ASP A 239 7.38 -7.87 18.55
CA ASP A 239 6.93 -6.49 18.77
C ASP A 239 6.66 -5.72 17.45
N LEU A 240 7.42 -6.01 16.39
CA LEU A 240 7.16 -5.45 15.05
C LEU A 240 6.04 -6.18 14.31
N GLN A 241 5.70 -7.40 14.75
CA GLN A 241 4.59 -8.16 14.18
C GLN A 241 3.27 -7.42 14.37
N GLU A 242 3.05 -6.79 15.51
CA GLU A 242 1.83 -6.00 15.78
C GLU A 242 1.75 -4.77 14.86
N VAL A 243 2.86 -4.04 14.70
CA VAL A 243 2.96 -2.88 13.79
C VAL A 243 2.60 -3.27 12.36
N ALA A 244 3.21 -4.34 11.86
CA ALA A 244 2.97 -4.80 10.49
C ALA A 244 1.56 -5.38 10.32
N GLN A 245 0.98 -6.02 11.35
CA GLN A 245 -0.44 -6.40 11.33
C GLN A 245 -1.37 -5.18 11.27
N ASN A 246 -1.11 -4.14 12.06
CA ASN A 246 -1.90 -2.91 12.05
C ASN A 246 -1.85 -2.24 10.67
N TRP A 247 -0.67 -2.23 10.05
CA TRP A 247 -0.49 -1.74 8.68
C TRP A 247 -1.29 -2.55 7.64
N VAL A 248 -1.20 -3.89 7.66
CA VAL A 248 -1.97 -4.77 6.75
C VAL A 248 -3.47 -4.63 6.99
N LYS A 249 -3.92 -4.59 8.25
CA LYS A 249 -5.34 -4.41 8.62
C LYS A 249 -5.88 -3.09 8.08
N ALA A 250 -5.16 -1.99 8.26
CA ALA A 250 -5.58 -0.69 7.79
C ALA A 250 -5.65 -0.62 6.25
N ALA A 251 -4.71 -1.24 5.55
CA ALA A 251 -4.74 -1.33 4.09
C ALA A 251 -5.93 -2.18 3.60
N ASN A 252 -6.15 -3.33 4.24
CA ASN A 252 -7.25 -4.23 3.91
C ASN A 252 -8.63 -3.59 4.21
N HIS A 253 -8.73 -2.80 5.29
CA HIS A 253 -9.94 -2.06 5.62
C HIS A 253 -10.27 -1.00 4.55
N ASN A 254 -9.27 -0.31 4.01
CA ASN A 254 -9.49 0.62 2.88
C ASN A 254 -9.99 -0.12 1.63
N LEU A 255 -9.45 -1.30 1.32
CA LEU A 255 -9.94 -2.13 0.21
C LEU A 255 -11.41 -2.53 0.42
N LEU A 256 -11.80 -2.90 1.64
CA LEU A 256 -13.19 -3.20 1.98
C LEU A 256 -14.11 -1.99 1.71
N LEU A 257 -13.73 -0.80 2.18
CA LEU A 257 -14.52 0.43 1.99
C LEU A 257 -14.67 0.81 0.52
N THR A 258 -13.56 0.84 -0.23
CA THR A 258 -13.60 1.19 -1.65
C THR A 258 -14.39 0.18 -2.47
N SER A 259 -14.22 -1.12 -2.20
CA SER A 259 -14.96 -2.19 -2.89
C SER A 259 -16.45 -2.15 -2.59
N SER A 260 -16.82 -1.89 -1.32
CA SER A 260 -18.22 -1.74 -0.92
C SER A 260 -18.88 -0.53 -1.58
N ALA A 261 -18.19 0.61 -1.63
CA ALA A 261 -18.69 1.81 -2.30
C ALA A 261 -18.90 1.57 -3.80
N VAL A 262 -17.95 0.93 -4.48
CA VAL A 262 -18.07 0.57 -5.90
C VAL A 262 -19.22 -0.40 -6.15
N ALA A 263 -19.39 -1.41 -5.29
CA ALA A 263 -20.52 -2.33 -5.38
C ALA A 263 -21.86 -1.59 -5.25
N LEU A 264 -21.98 -0.67 -4.28
CA LEU A 264 -23.18 0.15 -4.08
C LEU A 264 -23.50 1.02 -5.29
N VAL A 265 -22.49 1.69 -5.87
CA VAL A 265 -22.64 2.45 -7.12
C VAL A 265 -23.15 1.55 -8.24
N GLY A 266 -22.58 0.34 -8.37
CA GLY A 266 -23.04 -0.68 -9.32
C GLY A 266 -24.52 -1.05 -9.12
N VAL A 267 -24.95 -1.29 -7.88
CA VAL A 267 -26.36 -1.58 -7.55
C VAL A 267 -27.27 -0.42 -7.97
N ILE A 268 -26.91 0.82 -7.62
CA ILE A 268 -27.70 2.01 -7.97
C ILE A 268 -27.87 2.12 -9.48
N LEU A 269 -26.79 1.95 -10.25
CA LEU A 269 -26.84 2.00 -11.71
C LEU A 269 -27.74 0.90 -12.29
N VAL A 270 -27.62 -0.33 -11.80
CA VAL A 270 -28.45 -1.45 -12.27
C VAL A 270 -29.94 -1.21 -11.98
N VAL A 271 -30.26 -0.71 -10.79
CA VAL A 271 -31.65 -0.46 -10.36
C VAL A 271 -32.26 0.71 -11.12
N VAL A 272 -31.58 1.87 -11.16
CA VAL A 272 -32.09 3.08 -11.82
C VAL A 272 -32.33 2.83 -13.30
N PHE A 273 -31.33 2.29 -14.03
CA PHE A 273 -31.48 2.03 -15.45
C PHE A 273 -32.39 0.82 -15.74
N GLY A 274 -32.52 -0.11 -14.79
CA GLY A 274 -33.50 -1.18 -14.84
C GLY A 274 -34.95 -0.67 -14.79
N ILE A 275 -35.23 0.32 -13.91
CA ILE A 275 -36.54 0.95 -13.78
C ILE A 275 -36.86 1.81 -15.01
N LEU A 276 -35.92 2.67 -15.44
CA LEU A 276 -36.11 3.55 -16.60
C LEU A 276 -36.41 2.76 -17.88
N LYS A 277 -35.72 1.64 -18.10
CA LYS A 277 -35.98 0.73 -19.22
C LYS A 277 -37.36 0.08 -19.20
N ARG A 278 -37.96 -0.13 -18.01
CA ARG A 278 -39.34 -0.63 -17.91
C ARG A 278 -40.34 0.46 -18.30
N ARG A 279 -40.04 1.73 -18.00
CA ARG A 279 -40.88 2.88 -18.35
C ARG A 279 -40.86 3.19 -19.85
N ASP A 280 -39.72 3.07 -20.52
CA ASP A 280 -39.60 3.27 -21.98
C ASP A 280 -40.30 2.20 -22.83
N LYS A 281 -40.78 1.11 -22.20
CA LYS A 281 -41.51 0.02 -22.87
C LYS A 281 -43.02 0.07 -22.65
N VAL A 282 -43.51 1.00 -21.81
CA VAL A 282 -44.92 1.29 -21.55
C VAL A 282 -45.31 2.49 -22.39
#